data_AF-A0A2S5W349-F1
#
_entry.id   AF-A0A2S5W349-F1
#
_cell.length_a   1.000
_cell.length_b   1.000
_cell.length_c   1.000
_cell.angle_alpha   90.00
_cell.angle_beta   90.00
_cell.angle_gamma   90.00
#
_symmetry.space_group_name_H-M   'P 1'
#
loop_
_entity.id
_entity.type
_entity.pdbx_description
1 polymer ?
#
loop_
_entity_poly.entity_id
_entity_poly.type
_entity_poly.pdbx_seq_one_letter_code
_entity_poly.pdbx_strand_id
1 'polypeptide(L)' 'MRIINTSSQTVPFGKYWGYDLQEMAETDPHYALWMLRETDLRSKYPDAYYDLEYYLRAVPRARSWMSWH' A
#
# COMPACT_ATOMS: atom_id res chain seq x y z
N MET A 1 -5.21 5.86 -21.29
CA MET A 1 -5.44 6.89 -20.25
C MET A 1 -6.10 6.18 -19.07
N ARG A 2 -5.36 5.89 -18.00
CA ARG A 2 -5.92 5.25 -16.79
C ARG A 2 -6.36 6.36 -15.86
N ILE A 3 -7.67 6.51 -15.70
CA ILE A 3 -8.23 7.35 -14.64
C ILE A 3 -8.07 6.54 -13.35
N ILE A 4 -6.92 6.69 -12.69
CA ILE A 4 -6.74 6.28 -11.29
C ILE A 4 -7.44 7.34 -10.45
N ASN A 5 -8.40 6.91 -9.63
CA ASN A 5 -9.16 7.78 -8.74
C ASN A 5 -8.16 8.53 -7.84
N THR A 6 -8.05 9.83 -8.02
CA THR A 6 -6.90 10.64 -7.59
C THR A 6 -7.10 11.19 -6.18
N SER A 7 -7.64 10.39 -5.26
CA SER A 7 -7.96 10.88 -3.90
C SER A 7 -6.91 10.54 -2.84
N SER A 8 -6.05 9.52 -3.00
CA SER A 8 -4.92 9.31 -2.08
C SER A 8 -3.86 8.33 -2.58
N GLN A 9 -3.05 8.72 -3.57
CA GLN A 9 -1.82 7.98 -3.91
C GLN A 9 -0.75 8.07 -2.81
N THR A 10 -0.96 8.92 -1.80
CA THR A 10 -0.02 9.13 -0.72
C THR A 10 -0.39 8.38 0.56
N VAL A 11 0.59 8.03 1.38
CA VAL A 11 0.38 7.43 2.70
C VAL A 11 -0.33 8.43 3.62
N PRO A 12 -1.51 8.09 4.18
CA PRO A 12 -2.33 9.07 4.90
C PRO A 12 -1.93 9.27 6.38
N PHE A 13 -0.92 8.57 6.90
CA PHE A 13 -0.46 8.70 8.29
C PHE A 13 0.96 8.13 8.50
N GLY A 14 1.48 8.27 9.73
CA GLY A 14 2.63 7.51 10.20
C GLY A 14 3.97 7.96 9.63
N LYS A 15 4.93 7.02 9.63
CA LYS A 15 6.36 7.26 9.29
C LYS A 15 6.55 7.80 7.87
N TYR A 16 5.70 7.37 6.94
CA TYR A 16 5.76 7.73 5.53
C TYR A 16 4.68 8.72 5.11
N TRP A 17 4.06 9.45 6.05
CA TRP A 17 2.98 10.38 5.73
C TRP A 17 3.35 11.33 4.57
N GLY A 18 2.48 11.41 3.57
CA GLY A 18 2.69 12.24 2.38
C GLY A 18 3.60 11.65 1.31
N TYR A 19 4.27 10.52 1.56
CA TYR A 19 5.00 9.77 0.52
C TYR A 19 4.02 9.05 -0.39
N ASP A 20 4.43 8.77 -1.62
CA ASP A 20 3.66 7.93 -2.53
C ASP A 20 3.61 6.46 -2.03
N LEU A 21 2.44 5.82 -2.15
CA LEU A 21 2.19 4.45 -1.71
C LEU A 21 3.04 3.44 -2.49
N GLN A 22 3.28 3.67 -3.78
CA GLN A 22 4.14 2.83 -4.60
C GLN A 22 5.60 2.96 -4.13
N GLU A 23 6.08 4.19 -3.97
CA GLU A 23 7.46 4.44 -3.49
C GLU A 23 7.69 3.82 -2.11
N MET A 24 6.71 3.95 -1.20
CA MET A 24 6.75 3.32 0.12
C MET A 24 6.78 1.78 0.01
N ALA A 25 5.94 1.18 -0.83
CA ALA A 25 5.90 -0.27 -1.01
C ALA A 25 7.19 -0.85 -1.63
N GLU A 26 7.86 -0.08 -2.49
CA GLU A 26 9.17 -0.45 -3.07
C GLU A 26 10.32 -0.28 -2.07
N THR A 27 10.27 0.78 -1.25
CA THR A 27 11.32 1.13 -0.28
C THR A 27 11.24 0.28 1.00
N ASP A 28 10.03 0.08 1.53
CA ASP A 28 9.76 -0.64 2.77
C ASP A 28 8.49 -1.52 2.62
N PRO A 29 8.61 -2.68 1.93
CA PRO A 29 7.49 -3.59 1.73
C PRO A 29 6.94 -4.16 3.05
N HIS A 30 7.73 -4.15 4.15
CA HIS A 30 7.26 -4.60 5.45
C HIS A 30 6.27 -3.62 6.06
N TYR A 31 6.52 -2.31 5.92
CA TYR A 31 5.55 -1.29 6.33
C TYR A 31 4.24 -1.42 5.54
N ALA A 32 4.34 -1.65 4.23
CA ALA A 32 3.18 -1.88 3.38
C ALA A 32 2.37 -3.12 3.80
N LEU A 33 3.05 -4.24 4.09
CA LEU A 33 2.40 -5.46 4.56
C LEU A 33 1.74 -5.29 5.94
N TRP A 34 2.39 -4.54 6.85
CA TRP A 34 1.80 -4.19 8.13
C TRP A 34 0.51 -3.38 7.94
N MET A 35 0.52 -2.34 7.09
CA MET A 35 -0.68 -1.55 6.79
C MET A 35 -1.85 -2.40 6.28
N LEU A 36 -1.59 -3.42 5.45
CA LEU A 36 -2.63 -4.33 4.95
C LEU A 36 -3.22 -5.27 6.02
N ARG A 37 -2.46 -5.53 7.10
CA ARG A 37 -2.90 -6.41 8.20
C ARG A 37 -3.72 -5.66 9.25
N GLU A 38 -3.55 -4.35 9.36
CA GLU A 38 -4.30 -3.51 10.31
C GLU A 38 -5.73 -3.28 9.83
N THR A 39 -6.69 -3.88 10.55
CA THR A 39 -8.12 -3.79 10.24
C THR A 39 -8.66 -2.36 10.35
N ASP A 40 -8.17 -1.60 11.33
CA ASP A 40 -8.62 -0.23 11.57
C ASP A 40 -8.22 0.68 10.40
N LEU A 41 -7.02 0.45 9.85
CA LEU A 41 -6.52 1.21 8.69
C LEU A 41 -7.31 0.89 7.43
N ARG A 42 -7.69 -0.38 7.23
CA ARG A 42 -8.57 -0.78 6.11
C ARG A 42 -9.90 -0.04 6.14
N SER A 43 -10.54 0.06 7.31
CA SER A 43 -11.82 0.77 7.46
C SER A 43 -11.66 2.29 7.34
N LYS A 44 -10.55 2.85 7.82
CA LYS A 44 -10.31 4.29 7.85
C LYS A 44 -9.81 4.86 6.52
N TYR A 45 -9.03 4.07 5.77
CA TYR A 45 -8.41 4.46 4.51
C TYR A 45 -8.57 3.37 3.44
N PRO A 46 -9.81 3.10 2.98
CA PRO A 46 -10.09 2.02 2.05
C PRO A 46 -9.38 2.20 0.70
N ASP A 47 -9.30 3.42 0.17
CA ASP A 47 -8.61 3.71 -1.10
C ASP A 47 -7.13 3.35 -1.03
N ALA A 48 -6.43 3.84 0.02
CA ALA A 48 -5.02 3.54 0.25
C ALA A 48 -4.78 2.03 0.45
N TYR A 49 -5.73 1.32 1.05
CA TYR A 49 -5.66 -0.14 1.19
C TYR A 49 -5.68 -0.84 -0.17
N TYR A 50 -6.63 -0.51 -1.05
CA TYR A 50 -6.76 -1.15 -2.37
C TYR A 50 -5.57 -0.84 -3.28
N ASP A 51 -5.09 0.40 -3.25
CA ASP A 51 -3.92 0.83 -4.02
C ASP A 51 -2.67 0.09 -3.54
N LEU A 52 -2.47 -0.02 -2.22
CA LEU A 52 -1.33 -0.72 -1.64
C LEU A 52 -1.34 -2.22 -1.93
N GLU A 53 -2.52 -2.86 -1.87
CA GLU A 53 -2.68 -4.26 -2.27
C GLU A 53 -2.34 -4.47 -3.75
N TYR A 54 -2.77 -3.55 -4.62
CA TYR A 54 -2.41 -3.57 -6.04
C TYR A 54 -0.89 -3.46 -6.23
N TYR A 55 -0.25 -2.49 -5.57
CA TYR A 55 1.19 -2.26 -5.71
C TYR A 55 2.00 -3.47 -5.23
N LEU A 56 1.69 -4.06 -4.07
CA LEU A 56 2.43 -5.22 -3.58
C LEU A 56 2.28 -6.46 -4.47
N ARG A 57 1.15 -6.64 -5.16
CA ARG A 57 0.97 -7.71 -6.16
C ARG A 57 1.80 -7.45 -7.43
N ALA A 58 1.98 -6.18 -7.78
CA ALA A 58 2.74 -5.75 -8.96
C ALA A 58 4.26 -5.74 -8.73
N VAL A 59 4.73 -5.51 -7.49
CA VAL A 59 6.16 -5.46 -7.15
C VAL A 59 6.73 -6.88 -7.01
N PRO A 60 7.66 -7.33 -7.89
CA PRO A 60 8.21 -8.69 -7.86
C PRO A 60 8.91 -9.03 -6.53
N ARG A 61 9.55 -8.04 -5.90
CA ARG A 61 10.21 -8.18 -4.59
C ARG A 61 9.24 -8.34 -3.44
N ALA A 62 8.01 -7.85 -3.55
CA ALA A 62 6.96 -8.00 -2.53
C ALA A 62 6.22 -9.35 -2.68
N ARG A 63 6.16 -9.89 -3.90
CA ARG A 63 5.49 -11.15 -4.22
C ARG A 63 6.07 -12.36 -3.45
N SER A 64 7.37 -12.39 -3.15
CA SER A 64 7.98 -13.44 -2.33
C SER A 64 7.48 -13.46 -0.88
N TRP A 65 6.96 -12.33 -0.39
CA TRP A 65 6.45 -12.19 0.98
C TRP A 65 4.94 -12.46 1.08
N MET A 66 4.24 -12.52 -0.06
CA MET A 66 2.83 -12.86 -0.16
C MET A 66 2.57 -14.37 -0.31
N SER A 67 3.61 -15.21 -0.38
CA SER A 67 3.50 -16.68 -0.56
C SER A 67 3.12 -17.47 0.71
N TRP A 68 2.57 -16.82 1.74
CA TRP A 68 1.90 -17.52 2.84
C TRP A 68 0.38 -17.35 2.70
N HIS A 69 -0.20 -18.17 1.81
CA HIS A 69 -1.61 -18.56 1.82
C HIS A 69 -1.72 -20.03 1.40
#